data_AF-A0A255XZB8-F1
#
_entry.id   AF-A0A255XZB8-F1
#
_cell.length_a   1.000
_cell.length_b   1.000
_cell.length_c   1.000
_cell.angle_alpha   90.00
_cell.angle_beta   90.00
_cell.angle_gamma   90.00
#
_symmetry.space_group_name_H-M   'P 1'
#
loop_
_entity.id
_entity.type
_entity.pdbx_description
1 polymer ?
#
loop_
_entity_poly.entity_id
_entity_poly.type
_entity_poly.pdbx_seq_one_letter_code
_entity_poly.pdbx_strand_id
1 'polypeptide(L)'
;MAQEPGNTAFQRDLSVSLNKIGDTLGRSDQAQAVALYQEGLAIRRKLVAQEPGSTAFQRDLSISLNKIGDTLGRSDPVQALALYQEGLAIHRKLAAQEPGIQSFSVTCRLVWSA
;
A
#
# COMPACT_ATOMS: atom_id res chain seq x y z
N MET A 1 18.39 7.62 19.67
CA MET A 1 17.24 8.48 20.03
C MET A 1 16.00 7.63 19.84
N ALA A 2 15.33 7.24 20.93
CA ALA A 2 14.10 6.45 20.84
C ALA A 2 12.97 7.38 20.38
N GLN A 3 12.36 7.08 19.23
CA GLN A 3 11.21 7.81 18.70
C GLN A 3 10.03 7.67 19.66
N GLU A 4 9.28 8.75 19.89
CA GLU A 4 8.00 8.67 20.61
C GLU A 4 7.00 7.88 19.76
N PRO A 5 6.56 6.69 20.20
CA PRO A 5 5.64 5.83 19.43
C PRO A 5 4.31 6.51 19.08
N GLY A 6 3.94 7.55 19.84
CA GLY A 6 2.73 8.34 19.62
C GLY A 6 2.73 9.08 18.27
N ASN A 7 3.87 9.63 17.83
CA ASN A 7 3.90 10.44 16.61
C ASN A 7 3.63 9.59 15.35
N THR A 8 4.22 8.41 15.27
CA THR A 8 4.02 7.48 14.14
C THR A 8 2.61 6.89 14.11
N ALA A 9 2.03 6.60 15.28
CA ALA A 9 0.65 6.10 15.37
C ALA A 9 -0.36 7.15 14.90
N PHE A 10 -0.23 8.41 15.35
CA PHE A 10 -1.11 9.49 14.90
C PHE A 10 -0.96 9.80 13.41
N GLN A 11 0.25 9.74 12.86
CA GLN A 11 0.47 9.87 11.42
C GLN A 11 -0.22 8.74 10.63
N ARG A 12 -0.13 7.50 11.12
CA ARG A 12 -0.82 6.37 10.51
C ARG A 12 -2.33 6.59 10.53
N ASP A 13 -2.90 6.97 11.66
CA ASP A 13 -4.34 7.20 11.83
C ASP A 13 -4.86 8.36 10.97
N LEU A 14 -4.06 9.42 10.83
CA LEU A 14 -4.33 10.50 9.87
C LEU A 14 -4.41 9.95 8.44
N SER A 15 -3.43 9.14 8.02
CA SER A 15 -3.44 8.53 6.68
C SER A 15 -4.66 7.61 6.45
N VAL A 16 -5.11 6.90 7.49
CA VAL A 16 -6.30 6.04 7.42
C VAL A 16 -7.56 6.90 7.26
N SER A 17 -7.63 8.01 7.99
CA SER A 17 -8.77 8.94 7.92
C SER A 17 -8.88 9.57 6.54
N LEU A 18 -7.77 10.03 5.97
CA LEU A 18 -7.70 10.55 4.60
C LEU A 18 -8.21 9.52 3.57
N ASN A 19 -7.79 8.25 3.70
CA ASN A 19 -8.29 7.19 2.82
C ASN A 19 -9.81 6.97 2.95
N LYS A 20 -10.36 7.02 4.17
CA LYS A 20 -11.82 6.84 4.37
C LYS A 20 -12.62 7.99 3.75
N ILE A 21 -12.12 9.22 3.82
CA ILE A 21 -12.75 10.37 3.18
C ILE A 21 -12.64 10.23 1.66
N GLY A 22 -11.47 9.84 1.14
CA GLY A 22 -11.28 9.54 -0.28
C GLY A 22 -12.24 8.45 -0.79
N ASP A 23 -12.42 7.37 -0.03
CA ASP A 23 -13.35 6.28 -0.38
C ASP A 23 -14.80 6.78 -0.49
N THR A 24 -15.17 7.75 0.37
CA THR A 24 -16.49 8.37 0.36
C THR A 24 -16.67 9.26 -0.87
N LEU A 25 -15.62 9.99 -1.26
CA LEU A 25 -15.65 10.95 -2.38
C LEU A 25 -15.43 10.30 -3.74
N GLY A 26 -14.84 9.10 -3.83
CA GLY A 26 -14.41 8.50 -5.10
C GLY A 26 -15.51 8.31 -6.16
N ARG A 27 -16.79 8.39 -5.78
CA ARG A 27 -17.93 8.37 -6.71
C ARG A 27 -18.48 9.74 -7.10
N SER A 28 -18.27 10.77 -6.28
CA SER A 28 -18.84 12.10 -6.45
C SER A 28 -17.80 13.14 -6.89
N ASP A 29 -16.58 13.05 -6.37
CA ASP A 29 -15.46 13.92 -6.70
C ASP A 29 -14.15 13.10 -6.73
N GLN A 30 -13.85 12.59 -7.92
CA GLN A 30 -12.67 11.77 -8.15
C GLN A 30 -11.37 12.56 -7.95
N ALA A 31 -11.36 13.86 -8.29
CA ALA A 31 -10.16 14.69 -8.17
C ALA A 31 -9.82 14.95 -6.70
N GLN A 32 -10.83 15.28 -5.89
CA GLN A 32 -10.66 15.46 -4.45
C GLN A 32 -10.29 14.14 -3.76
N ALA A 33 -10.89 13.01 -4.17
CA ALA A 33 -10.52 11.69 -3.66
C ALA A 33 -9.04 11.37 -3.92
N VAL A 34 -8.56 11.58 -5.15
CA VAL A 34 -7.14 11.38 -5.51
C VAL A 34 -6.23 12.26 -4.67
N ALA A 35 -6.56 13.54 -4.47
CA ALA A 35 -5.76 14.46 -3.66
C ALA A 35 -5.62 13.95 -2.20
N LEU A 36 -6.72 13.52 -1.58
CA LEU A 36 -6.70 12.98 -0.21
C LEU A 36 -5.89 11.68 -0.11
N TYR A 37 -6.04 10.79 -1.09
CA TYR A 37 -5.23 9.57 -1.12
C TYR A 37 -3.74 9.87 -1.32
N GLN A 38 -3.38 10.85 -2.13
CA GLN A 38 -1.99 11.27 -2.33
C GLN A 38 -1.37 11.84 -1.04
N GLU A 39 -2.14 12.60 -0.27
CA GLU A 39 -1.72 13.08 1.05
C GLU A 39 -1.47 11.90 2.02
N GLY A 40 -2.42 10.96 2.09
CA GLY A 40 -2.26 9.73 2.88
C GLY A 40 -1.07 8.88 2.43
N LEU A 41 -0.83 8.80 1.11
CA LEU A 41 0.31 8.09 0.52
C LEU A 41 1.64 8.73 0.92
N ALA A 42 1.73 10.06 0.92
CA ALA A 42 2.94 10.78 1.32
C ALA A 42 3.31 10.49 2.79
N ILE A 43 2.32 10.42 3.68
CA ILE A 43 2.53 10.03 5.08
C ILE A 43 3.04 8.58 5.16
N ARG A 44 2.40 7.64 4.45
CA ARG A 44 2.79 6.23 4.46
C ARG A 44 4.20 6.01 3.92
N ARG A 45 4.61 6.73 2.87
CA ARG A 45 5.99 6.70 2.36
C ARG A 45 7.00 7.17 3.41
N LYS A 46 6.69 8.23 4.16
CA LYS A 46 7.53 8.71 5.27
C LYS A 46 7.64 7.65 6.38
N LEU A 47 6.54 7.02 6.77
CA LEU A 47 6.54 5.97 7.79
C LEU A 47 7.36 4.74 7.36
N VAL A 48 7.24 4.30 6.10
CA VAL A 48 8.07 3.20 5.56
C VAL A 48 9.55 3.59 5.49
N ALA A 49 9.87 4.84 5.16
CA ALA A 49 11.27 5.30 5.16
C ALA A 49 11.86 5.34 6.58
N GLN A 50 11.05 5.67 7.60
CA GLN A 50 11.47 5.67 9.00
C GLN A 50 11.63 4.26 9.56
N GLU A 51 10.72 3.34 9.22
CA GLU A 51 10.76 1.96 9.68
C GLU A 51 10.58 0.97 8.52
N PRO A 52 11.63 0.73 7.72
CA PRO A 52 11.55 -0.13 6.54
C PRO A 52 11.24 -1.60 6.86
N GLY A 53 11.47 -2.03 8.09
CA GLY A 53 11.17 -3.38 8.57
C GLY A 53 9.71 -3.60 8.96
N SER A 54 8.91 -2.54 9.11
CA SER A 54 7.51 -2.66 9.52
C SER A 54 6.64 -3.20 8.40
N THR A 55 6.21 -4.46 8.54
CA THR A 55 5.27 -5.11 7.61
C THR A 55 3.92 -4.39 7.58
N ALA A 56 3.50 -3.82 8.71
CA ALA A 56 2.27 -3.03 8.81
C ALA A 56 2.33 -1.75 7.95
N PHE A 57 3.42 -0.98 8.02
CA PHE A 57 3.56 0.23 7.21
C PHE A 57 3.71 -0.07 5.72
N GLN A 58 4.45 -1.13 5.37
CA GLN A 58 4.53 -1.59 3.99
C GLN A 58 3.15 -2.02 3.44
N ARG A 59 2.38 -2.78 4.23
CA ARG A 59 1.03 -3.20 3.83
C ARG A 59 0.12 -1.99 3.62
N ASP A 60 0.15 -1.02 4.51
CA ASP A 60 -0.64 0.20 4.39
C ASP A 60 -0.23 0.99 3.15
N LEU A 61 1.07 1.14 2.89
CA LEU A 61 1.57 1.81 1.69
C LEU A 61 0.97 1.19 0.42
N SER A 62 1.01 -0.14 0.31
CA SER A 62 0.41 -0.87 -0.81
C SER A 62 -1.10 -0.62 -0.96
N ILE A 63 -1.85 -0.63 0.14
CA ILE A 63 -3.29 -0.38 0.11
C ILE A 63 -3.60 1.03 -0.44
N SER A 64 -2.82 2.05 -0.07
CA SER A 64 -3.03 3.40 -0.61
C SER A 64 -2.71 3.48 -2.10
N LEU A 65 -1.63 2.83 -2.56
CA LEU A 65 -1.30 2.77 -3.99
C LEU A 65 -2.44 2.15 -4.80
N ASN A 66 -3.01 1.03 -4.32
CA ASN A 66 -4.13 0.38 -4.98
C ASN A 66 -5.38 1.27 -5.02
N LYS A 67 -5.72 1.97 -3.93
CA LYS A 67 -6.88 2.87 -3.89
C LYS A 67 -6.76 4.03 -4.89
N ILE A 68 -5.57 4.60 -5.05
CA ILE A 68 -5.33 5.64 -6.07
C ILE A 68 -5.44 5.02 -7.46
N GLY A 69 -4.86 3.84 -7.69
CA GLY A 69 -4.96 3.11 -8.95
C GLY A 69 -6.42 2.81 -9.34
N ASP A 70 -7.22 2.33 -8.39
CA ASP A 70 -8.65 2.03 -8.58
C ASP A 70 -9.42 3.28 -8.98
N THR A 71 -9.07 4.40 -8.34
CA THR A 71 -9.69 5.69 -8.63
C THR A 71 -9.27 6.19 -10.01
N LEU A 72 -8.01 6.04 -10.40
CA LEU A 72 -7.48 6.52 -11.68
C LEU A 72 -7.77 5.60 -12.87
N GLY A 73 -8.14 4.34 -12.67
CA GLY A 73 -8.17 3.33 -13.73
C GLY A 73 -9.02 3.68 -14.97
N ARG A 74 -10.00 4.59 -14.83
CA ARG A 74 -10.81 5.09 -15.95
C ARG A 74 -10.28 6.36 -16.61
N SER A 75 -9.58 7.21 -15.86
CA SER A 75 -9.12 8.52 -16.32
C SER A 75 -7.65 8.52 -16.75
N ASP A 76 -6.80 7.77 -16.05
CA ASP A 76 -5.38 7.59 -16.34
C ASP A 76 -4.95 6.13 -16.06
N PRO A 77 -5.18 5.23 -17.03
CA PRO A 77 -4.82 3.82 -16.86
C PRO A 77 -3.31 3.58 -16.79
N VAL A 78 -2.50 4.49 -17.35
CA VAL A 78 -1.02 4.37 -17.33
C VAL A 78 -0.52 4.64 -15.92
N GLN A 79 -0.98 5.73 -15.30
CA GLN A 79 -0.63 6.04 -13.91
C GLN A 79 -1.20 4.99 -12.94
N ALA A 80 -2.44 4.53 -13.17
CA ALA A 80 -3.02 3.45 -12.37
C ALA A 80 -2.18 2.16 -12.41
N LEU A 81 -1.73 1.74 -13.61
CA LEU A 81 -0.87 0.58 -13.77
C LEU A 81 0.46 0.73 -13.01
N ALA A 82 1.09 1.89 -13.08
CA ALA A 82 2.33 2.15 -12.34
C ALA A 82 2.14 2.02 -10.82
N LEU A 83 1.03 2.56 -10.29
CA LEU A 83 0.71 2.46 -8.86
C LEU A 83 0.43 1.01 -8.42
N TYR A 84 -0.31 0.25 -9.23
CA TYR A 84 -0.53 -1.18 -8.96
C TYR A 84 0.77 -1.98 -9.00
N GLN A 85 1.68 -1.67 -9.91
CA GLN A 85 2.98 -2.33 -9.99
C GLN A 85 3.83 -2.06 -8.73
N GLU A 86 3.81 -0.83 -8.22
CA GLU A 86 4.48 -0.47 -6.96
C GLU A 86 3.87 -1.24 -5.76
N GLY A 87 2.54 -1.27 -5.65
CA GLY A 87 1.84 -2.03 -4.60
C GLY A 87 2.10 -3.53 -4.67
N LEU A 88 2.11 -4.10 -5.89
CA LEU A 88 2.44 -5.51 -6.13
C LEU A 88 3.88 -5.84 -5.70
N ALA A 89 4.84 -4.96 -5.99
CA ALA A 89 6.23 -5.17 -5.58
C ALA A 89 6.35 -5.27 -4.04
N ILE A 90 5.62 -4.41 -3.32
CA ILE A 90 5.58 -4.44 -1.86
C ILE A 90 4.93 -5.74 -1.36
N HIS A 91 3.78 -6.13 -1.90
CA HIS A 91 3.13 -7.39 -1.49
C HIS A 91 4.00 -8.62 -1.75
N ARG A 92 4.73 -8.66 -2.87
CA ARG A 92 5.67 -9.75 -3.16
C ARG A 92 6.80 -9.80 -2.14
N LYS A 93 7.37 -8.66 -1.78
CA LYS A 93 8.40 -8.57 -0.74
C LYS A 93 7.88 -9.08 0.60
N LEU A 94 6.67 -8.66 1.01
CA LEU A 94 6.05 -9.10 2.26
C LEU A 94 5.75 -10.60 2.26
N ALA A 95 5.20 -11.14 1.17
CA ALA A 95 4.90 -12.57 1.04
C ALA A 95 6.18 -13.43 1.11
N ALA A 96 7.31 -12.95 0.59
CA ALA A 96 8.59 -13.65 0.68
C ALA A 96 9.18 -13.67 2.10
N GLN A 97 8.80 -12.71 2.95
CA GLN A 97 9.25 -12.60 4.35
C GLN A 97 8.45 -13.52 5.30
N GLU A 98 7.30 -14.03 4.88
CA GLU A 98 6.52 -15.00 5.66
C GLU A 98 7.02 -16.43 5.39
N PRO A 99 7.68 -17.10 6.37
CA PRO A 99 8.29 -18.41 6.16
C PRO A 99 7.28 -19.53 5.81
N GLY A 100 5.98 -19.31 6.05
CA GLY A 100 4.92 -20.24 5.67
C GLY A 100 4.62 -20.29 4.16
N ILE A 101 4.91 -19.21 3.41
CA ILE A 101 4.62 -19.12 1.96
C ILE A 101 5.77 -19.70 1.12
N GLN A 102 7.00 -19.72 1.65
CA GLN A 102 8.12 -20.39 0.98
C GLN A 102 7.89 -21.91 0.86
N SER A 103 7.16 -22.53 1.79
CA SER A 103 6.75 -23.94 1.69
C SER A 103 5.82 -24.19 0.50
N PHE A 104 4.90 -23.28 0.20
CA PHE A 104 3.98 -23.42 -0.93
C PHE A 104 4.70 -23.26 -2.29
N SER A 105 5.69 -22.36 -2.38
CA SER A 105 6.43 -22.12 -3.62
C SER A 105 7.51 -23.17 -3.93
N VAL A 106 8.14 -23.76 -2.91
CA VAL A 106 9.08 -24.89 -3.10
C VAL A 106 8.33 -26.16 -3.50
N THR A 107 7.14 -26.42 -2.94
CA THR A 107 6.36 -27.62 -3.26
C THR A 107 5.74 -27.55 -4.67
N CYS A 108 5.38 -26.35 -5.17
CA CYS A 108 4.78 -26.20 -6.49
C CYS A 108 5.78 -26.34 -7.67
N ARG A 109 7.10 -26.24 -7.41
CA ARG A 109 8.12 -26.46 -8.45
C ARG A 109 8.38 -27.95 -8.73
N LEU A 110 7.91 -28.85 -7.85
CA LEU A 110 8.03 -30.31 -8.03
C LEU A 110 6.76 -30.98 -8.57
N VAL A 111 5.61 -30.31 -8.54
CA VAL A 111 4.34 -30.86 -9.05
C VAL A 111 4.11 -30.53 -10.54
N TRP A 112 4.84 -29.57 -11.12
CA TRP A 112 4.83 -29.28 -12.57
C TRP A 112 6.08 -29.82 -13.27
N SER A 113 6.41 -31.09 -13.05
CA SER A 113 7.40 -31.82 -13.84
C SER A 113 7.13 -33.33 -13.91
N ALA A 114 5.86 -33.74 -13.79
CA ALA A 114 5.42 -35.10 -14.09
C ALA A 114 4.23 -35.06 -15.05
#